data_AF-A0A4Y8JG84-F1
#
_entry.id   AF-A0A4Y8JG84-F1
#
_cell.length_a   1.000
_cell.length_b   1.000
_cell.length_c   1.000
_cell.angle_alpha   90.00
_cell.angle_beta   90.00
_cell.angle_gamma   90.00
#
_symmetry.space_group_name_H-M   'P 1'
#
loop_
_entity.id
_entity.type
_entity.pdbx_description
1 polymer ?
#
loop_
_entity_poly.entity_id
_entity_poly.type
_entity_poly.pdbx_seq_one_letter_code
_entity_poly.pdbx_strand_id
1 'polypeptide(L)'
;MKILGAILVGVTVLAVSAFFIVRSFEDRVTDEFVSQVSLLAIPEGWKPLDDIVRREQFLCMSTNPCPSIARRWQADTGVTVKDLEQIASPAG
;
A
#
# COMPACT_ATOMS: atom_id res chain seq x y z
N MET A 1 41.09 -1.30 -19.54
CA MET A 1 40.38 -1.73 -18.31
C MET A 1 39.78 -0.57 -17.51
N LYS A 2 40.49 0.55 -17.25
CA LYS A 2 39.96 1.72 -16.50
C LYS A 2 38.67 2.33 -17.08
N ILE A 3 38.62 2.55 -18.40
CA ILE A 3 37.46 3.17 -19.07
C ILE A 3 36.24 2.24 -19.03
N LEU A 4 36.44 0.94 -19.27
CA LEU A 4 35.38 -0.06 -19.21
C LEU A 4 34.77 -0.16 -17.80
N GLY A 5 35.61 -0.09 -16.75
CA GLY A 5 35.14 -0.06 -15.36
C GLY A 5 34.33 1.20 -15.03
N ALA A 6 34.75 2.37 -15.51
CA ALA A 6 34.00 3.61 -15.32
C ALA A 6 32.63 3.58 -16.01
N ILE A 7 32.57 3.03 -17.23
CA ILE A 7 31.30 2.85 -17.95
C ILE A 7 30.38 1.90 -17.18
N LEU A 8 30.91 0.77 -16.69
CA LEU A 8 30.11 -0.21 -15.95
C LEU A 8 29.50 0.40 -14.69
N VAL A 9 30.31 1.13 -13.91
CA VAL A 9 29.83 1.84 -12.70
C VAL A 9 28.76 2.87 -13.06
N GLY A 10 28.96 3.64 -14.13
CA GLY A 10 27.97 4.62 -14.60
C GLY A 10 26.64 3.97 -14.95
N VAL A 11 26.67 2.86 -15.69
CA VAL A 11 25.45 2.12 -16.06
C VAL A 11 24.76 1.53 -14.83
N THR A 12 25.52 0.97 -13.87
CA THR A 12 24.94 0.44 -12.64
C THR A 12 24.26 1.53 -11.81
N VAL A 13 24.90 2.68 -11.64
CA VAL A 13 24.33 3.81 -10.89
C VAL A 13 23.05 4.32 -11.55
N LEU A 14 23.02 4.42 -12.89
CA LEU A 14 21.83 4.82 -13.63
C LEU A 14 20.70 3.81 -13.47
N ALA A 15 20.98 2.51 -13.61
CA ALA A 15 19.98 1.45 -13.45
C ALA A 15 19.37 1.43 -12.04
N VAL A 16 20.23 1.55 -11.02
CA VAL A 16 19.81 1.59 -9.62
C VAL A 16 18.95 2.83 -9.35
N SER A 17 19.39 4.00 -9.82
CA SER A 17 18.62 5.25 -9.66
C SER A 17 17.24 5.15 -10.33
N ALA A 18 17.18 4.65 -11.57
CA ALA A 18 15.91 4.46 -12.27
C ALA A 18 14.98 3.49 -11.52
N PHE A 19 15.52 2.38 -11.00
CA PHE A 19 14.75 1.42 -10.20
C PHE A 19 14.15 2.06 -8.94
N PHE A 20 14.94 2.84 -8.19
CA PHE A 20 14.46 3.52 -7.00
C PHE A 20 13.41 4.60 -7.32
N ILE A 21 13.57 5.34 -8.41
CA ILE A 21 12.59 6.34 -8.84
C ILE A 21 11.26 5.66 -9.15
N VAL A 22 11.27 4.61 -9.99
CA VAL A 22 10.04 3.88 -10.35
C VAL A 22 9.35 3.32 -9.10
N ARG A 23 10.11 2.65 -8.22
CA ARG A 23 9.56 2.17 -6.95
C ARG A 23 8.98 3.28 -6.09
N SER A 24 9.65 4.42 -5.99
CA SER A 24 9.16 5.54 -5.19
C SER A 24 7.84 6.11 -5.74
N PHE A 25 7.64 6.10 -7.05
CA PHE A 25 6.38 6.53 -7.66
C PHE A 25 5.26 5.51 -7.43
N GLU A 26 5.54 4.20 -7.61
CA GLU A 26 4.59 3.11 -7.31
C GLU A 26 4.21 3.07 -5.82
N ASP A 27 5.19 3.31 -4.94
CA ASP A 27 4.98 3.32 -3.49
C ASP A 27 4.21 4.57 -3.06
N ARG A 28 4.37 5.73 -3.74
CA ARG A 28 3.61 6.95 -3.40
C ARG A 28 2.09 6.78 -3.52
N VAL A 29 1.63 6.13 -4.59
CA VAL A 29 0.19 5.85 -4.79
C VAL A 29 -0.30 4.87 -3.72
N THR A 30 0.52 3.88 -3.39
CA THR A 30 0.23 2.92 -2.33
C THR A 30 0.14 3.62 -0.96
N ASP A 31 1.06 4.52 -0.65
CA ASP A 31 1.11 5.27 0.61
C ASP A 31 -0.09 6.22 0.74
N GLU A 32 -0.47 6.90 -0.34
CA GLU A 32 -1.67 7.74 -0.38
C GLU A 32 -2.94 6.90 -0.13
N PHE A 33 -3.04 5.73 -0.76
CA PHE A 33 -4.17 4.83 -0.56
C PHE A 33 -4.23 4.25 0.87
N VAL A 34 -3.09 3.87 1.44
CA VAL A 34 -2.97 3.45 2.85
C VAL A 34 -3.41 4.59 3.79
N SER A 35 -3.02 5.83 3.47
CA SER A 35 -3.42 7.01 4.25
C SER A 35 -4.94 7.21 4.25
N GLN A 36 -5.61 7.03 3.11
CA GLN A 36 -7.07 7.14 3.04
C GLN A 36 -7.77 6.04 3.84
N VAL A 37 -7.28 4.79 3.77
CA VAL A 37 -7.84 3.70 4.57
C VAL A 37 -7.55 3.85 6.07
N SER A 38 -6.49 4.57 6.45
CA SER A 38 -6.25 4.95 7.84
C SER A 38 -7.27 5.95 8.40
N LEU A 39 -8.02 6.64 7.53
CA LEU A 39 -9.11 7.56 7.92
C LEU A 39 -10.46 6.85 8.13
N LEU A 40 -10.54 5.52 8.01
CA LEU A 40 -11.77 4.82 8.34
C LEU A 40 -12.01 4.86 9.86
N ALA A 41 -13.23 5.23 10.27
CA ALA A 41 -13.60 5.27 11.67
C ALA A 41 -13.80 3.83 12.20
N ILE A 42 -12.77 3.27 12.83
CA ILE A 42 -12.82 1.90 13.34
C ILE A 42 -13.62 1.86 14.65
N PRO A 43 -14.57 0.91 14.81
CA PRO A 43 -15.35 0.76 16.03
C PRO A 43 -14.47 0.55 17.26
N GLU A 44 -14.93 1.07 18.41
CA GLU A 44 -14.20 0.94 19.66
C GLU A 44 -14.04 -0.53 20.09
N GLY A 45 -12.85 -0.87 20.62
CA GLY A 45 -12.53 -2.22 21.09
C GLY A 45 -12.02 -3.18 20.00
N TRP A 46 -12.06 -2.79 18.72
CA TRP A 46 -11.49 -3.61 17.64
C TRP A 46 -9.97 -3.48 17.62
N LYS A 47 -9.27 -4.61 17.62
CA LYS A 47 -7.80 -4.65 17.61
C LYS A 47 -7.28 -4.92 16.21
N PRO A 48 -6.30 -4.15 15.70
CA PRO A 48 -5.69 -4.44 14.41
C PRO A 48 -4.92 -5.77 14.48
N LEU A 49 -5.05 -6.59 13.44
CA LEU A 49 -4.31 -7.83 13.29
C LEU A 49 -3.19 -7.69 12.27
N ASP A 50 -3.57 -7.45 11.02
CA ASP A 50 -2.67 -7.37 9.88
C ASP A 50 -3.22 -6.49 8.75
N ASP A 51 -2.28 -5.87 8.04
CA ASP A 51 -2.53 -5.13 6.80
C ASP A 51 -1.91 -5.91 5.64
N ILE A 52 -2.75 -6.28 4.67
CA ILE A 52 -2.30 -6.85 3.41
C ILE A 52 -2.38 -5.75 2.36
N VAL A 53 -1.24 -5.15 2.04
CA VAL A 53 -1.11 -4.10 1.03
C VAL A 53 -0.64 -4.72 -0.29
N ARG A 54 -1.48 -4.60 -1.32
CA ARG A 54 -1.11 -4.87 -2.71
C ARG A 54 -0.77 -3.55 -3.38
N ARG A 55 0.51 -3.39 -3.69
CA ARG A 55 1.02 -2.23 -4.43
C ARG A 55 0.42 -2.18 -5.83
N GLU A 56 0.51 -1.01 -6.44
CA GLU A 56 0.22 -0.86 -7.86
C GLU A 56 1.06 -1.85 -8.68
N GLN A 57 0.42 -2.54 -9.63
CA GLN A 57 1.07 -3.48 -10.53
C GLN A 57 0.59 -3.20 -11.96
N PHE A 58 1.49 -3.38 -12.92
CA PHE A 58 1.19 -3.17 -14.35
C PHE A 58 0.09 -4.11 -14.88
N LEU A 59 -0.09 -5.28 -14.25
CA LEU A 59 -1.10 -6.28 -14.58
C LEU A 59 -1.85 -6.69 -13.31
N CYS A 60 -2.99 -6.06 -13.07
CA CYS A 60 -3.91 -6.45 -12.01
C CYS A 60 -4.96 -7.43 -12.55
N MET A 61 -5.19 -8.53 -11.84
CA MET A 61 -6.31 -9.42 -12.15
C MET A 61 -7.62 -8.71 -11.85
N SER A 62 -8.58 -8.79 -12.78
CA SER A 62 -9.85 -8.05 -12.77
C SER A 62 -10.67 -8.16 -11.47
N THR A 63 -10.49 -9.22 -10.67
CA THR A 63 -11.24 -9.43 -9.43
C THR A 63 -10.60 -8.78 -8.20
N ASN A 64 -9.38 -8.23 -8.33
CA ASN A 64 -8.70 -7.52 -7.24
C ASN A 64 -7.84 -6.39 -7.84
N PRO A 65 -8.40 -5.18 -8.01
CA PRO A 65 -7.67 -4.06 -8.60
C PRO A 65 -6.45 -3.73 -7.74
N CYS A 66 -5.35 -3.30 -8.35
CA CYS A 66 -4.21 -2.75 -7.61
C CYS A 66 -4.07 -1.25 -7.92
N PRO A 67 -3.74 -0.43 -6.92
CA PRO A 67 -3.45 -0.81 -5.53
C PRO A 67 -4.70 -1.26 -4.76
N SER A 68 -4.54 -2.22 -3.84
CA SER A 68 -5.59 -2.61 -2.90
C SER A 68 -5.02 -2.86 -1.51
N ILE A 69 -5.86 -2.72 -0.51
CA ILE A 69 -5.51 -2.93 0.89
C ILE A 69 -6.64 -3.73 1.52
N ALA A 70 -6.25 -4.79 2.22
CA ALA A 70 -7.14 -5.53 3.09
C ALA A 70 -6.57 -5.45 4.49
N ARG A 71 -7.24 -4.67 5.35
CA ARG A 71 -6.92 -4.60 6.77
C ARG A 71 -7.85 -5.53 7.53
N ARG A 72 -7.31 -6.22 8.53
CA ARG A 72 -8.09 -7.15 9.36
C ARG A 72 -8.04 -6.69 10.80
N TRP A 73 -9.17 -6.87 11.46
CA TRP A 73 -9.35 -6.55 12.86
C TRP A 73 -9.94 -7.76 13.58
N GLN A 74 -9.60 -7.85 14.85
CA GLN A 74 -10.27 -8.71 15.81
C GLN A 74 -11.32 -7.90 16.56
N ALA A 75 -12.56 -8.34 16.49
CA ALA A 75 -13.65 -7.84 17.32
C ALA A 75 -13.96 -8.88 18.41
N ASP A 76 -14.08 -8.43 19.66
CA ASP A 76 -14.44 -9.30 20.79
C ASP A 76 -15.96 -9.63 20.79
N THR A 77 -16.74 -8.91 19.98
CA THR A 77 -18.18 -9.09 19.78
C THR A 77 -18.52 -9.34 18.31
N GLY A 78 -19.70 -9.91 18.04
CA GLY A 78 -20.19 -10.05 16.67
C GLY A 78 -20.35 -8.70 15.97
N VAL A 79 -19.99 -8.63 14.69
CA VAL A 79 -20.11 -7.42 13.86
C VAL A 79 -21.57 -7.06 13.68
N THR A 80 -21.92 -5.80 13.97
CA THR A 80 -23.28 -5.27 13.83
C THR A 80 -23.40 -4.33 12.64
N VAL A 81 -24.64 -4.03 12.22
CA VAL A 81 -24.89 -3.04 11.15
C VAL A 81 -24.35 -1.66 11.52
N LYS A 82 -24.45 -1.27 12.80
CA LYS A 82 -23.91 0.00 13.30
C LYS A 82 -22.40 0.10 13.14
N ASP A 83 -21.68 -1.01 13.33
CA ASP A 83 -20.24 -1.06 13.13
C ASP A 83 -19.88 -0.81 11.66
N LEU A 84 -20.68 -1.34 10.73
CA LEU A 84 -20.50 -1.11 9.29
C LEU A 84 -20.81 0.34 8.90
N GLU A 85 -21.86 0.94 9.47
CA GLU A 85 -22.19 2.36 9.24
C GLU A 85 -21.10 3.29 9.77
N GLN A 86 -20.48 2.94 10.90
CA GLN A 86 -19.37 3.67 11.47
C GLN A 86 -18.13 3.58 10.58
N ILE A 87 -17.78 2.39 10.09
CA ILE A 87 -16.62 2.19 9.18
C ILE A 87 -16.83 2.90 7.84
N ALA A 88 -18.06 2.91 7.32
CA ALA A 88 -18.40 3.57 6.06
C ALA A 88 -18.42 5.10 6.15
N SER A 89 -18.45 5.66 7.35
CA SER A 89 -18.34 7.09 7.59
C SER A 89 -16.85 7.49 7.65
N PRO A 90 -16.42 8.52 6.91
CA PRO A 90 -15.06 9.04 7.06
C PRO A 90 -14.83 9.48 8.50
N ALA A 91 -13.64 9.21 9.05
CA ALA A 91 -13.24 9.78 10.33
C ALA A 91 -12.94 11.27 10.13
N GLY A 92 -13.96 12.11 10.35
CA GLY A 92 -13.87 13.57 10.23
C GLY A 92 -14.96 14.16 9.36
#